data_AF-A0AAW6ILT1-F1
#
_entry.id   AF-A0AAW6ILT1-F1
#
_cell.length_a   1.000
_cell.length_b   1.000
_cell.length_c   1.000
_cell.angle_alpha   90.00
_cell.angle_beta   90.00
_cell.angle_gamma   90.00
#
_symmetry.space_group_name_H-M   'P 1'
#
loop_
_entity.id
_entity.type
_entity.pdbx_description
1 polymer ?
#
loop_
_entity_poly.entity_id
_entity_poly.type
_entity_poly.pdbx_seq_one_letter_code
_entity_poly.pdbx_strand_id
1 'polypeptide(L)'
;MREDLKAEEINKVFSFAMLKAFIASSITHYLLWFRIGSYMKGKKQWMLLYPIIYMFYRHLQYKTGIQISLGTKIDAGVRFVHFGQIVINGGTEKVRVWRR
;
A
#
# COMPACT_ATOMS: atom_id res chain seq x y z
N MET A 1 -2.47 8.77 1.07
CA MET A 1 -1.07 8.93 0.62
C MET A 1 -0.34 9.99 1.43
N ARG A 2 -0.81 11.25 1.47
CA ARG A 2 -0.16 12.30 2.31
C ARG A 2 -0.05 11.91 3.79
N GLU A 3 -1.09 11.30 4.35
CA GLU A 3 -1.10 10.86 5.76
C GLU A 3 -0.24 9.61 5.99
N ASP A 4 -0.11 8.73 4.99
CA ASP A 4 0.80 7.56 5.05
C ASP A 4 2.26 8.02 5.05
N LEU A 5 2.57 9.07 4.28
CA LEU A 5 3.89 9.70 4.25
C LEU A 5 4.19 10.47 5.55
N LYS A 6 3.16 11.07 6.15
CA LYS A 6 3.27 11.72 7.46
C LYS A 6 3.52 10.68 8.57
N ALA A 7 2.92 9.49 8.45
CA ALA A 7 3.22 8.37 9.34
C ALA A 7 4.68 7.91 9.19
N GLU A 8 5.29 8.08 8.00
CA GLU A 8 6.72 7.89 7.74
C GLU A 8 7.63 9.07 8.17
N GLU A 9 7.11 10.06 8.91
CA GLU A 9 7.81 11.28 9.36
C GLU A 9 8.23 12.24 8.22
N ILE A 10 7.64 12.11 7.03
CA ILE A 10 7.94 12.98 5.88
C ILE A 10 6.95 14.15 5.85
N ASN A 11 7.40 15.32 6.32
CA ASN A 11 6.55 16.52 6.49
C ASN A 11 6.31 17.36 5.21
N LYS A 12 7.05 17.16 4.10
CA LYS A 12 6.90 17.96 2.86
C LYS A 12 6.47 17.09 1.67
N VAL A 13 5.35 17.49 1.06
CA VAL A 13 4.62 16.73 0.02
C VAL A 13 5.27 16.81 -1.38
N PHE A 14 6.32 17.63 -1.55
CA PHE A 14 7.07 17.78 -2.81
C PHE A 14 8.54 18.11 -2.52
N SER A 15 9.29 17.18 -1.92
CA SER A 15 10.74 17.33 -1.69
C SER A 15 11.49 16.17 -2.33
N PHE A 16 12.72 16.41 -2.79
CA PHE A 16 13.66 15.36 -3.21
C PHE A 16 13.87 14.30 -2.13
N ALA A 17 13.67 14.66 -0.85
CA ALA A 17 13.65 13.75 0.29
C ALA A 17 12.46 12.78 0.24
N MET A 18 11.28 13.20 -0.23
CA MET A 18 10.16 12.29 -0.48
C MET A 18 10.48 11.34 -1.63
N LEU A 19 11.02 11.84 -2.74
CA LEU A 19 11.39 10.97 -3.86
C LEU A 19 12.43 9.92 -3.42
N LYS A 20 13.42 10.33 -2.62
CA LYS A 20 14.40 9.41 -2.00
C LYS A 20 13.76 8.44 -1.03
N ALA A 21 12.88 8.88 -0.13
CA ALA A 21 12.19 8.01 0.81
C ALA A 21 11.23 7.03 0.11
N PHE A 22 10.57 7.49 -0.94
CA PHE A 22 9.74 6.68 -1.82
C PHE A 22 10.57 5.59 -2.52
N ILE A 23 11.72 5.95 -3.09
CA ILE A 23 12.64 5.00 -3.73
C ILE A 23 13.25 4.03 -2.69
N ALA A 24 13.58 4.53 -1.50
CA ALA A 24 14.30 3.78 -0.47
C ALA A 24 13.40 2.83 0.36
N SER A 25 12.13 3.16 0.58
CA SER A 25 11.23 2.36 1.42
C SER A 25 10.43 1.37 0.57
N SER A 26 10.72 0.09 0.74
CA SER A 26 9.96 -1.00 0.08
C SER A 26 8.49 -1.03 0.52
N ILE A 27 8.17 -0.53 1.71
CA ILE A 27 6.81 -0.48 2.27
C ILE A 27 6.00 0.64 1.63
N THR A 28 6.58 1.83 1.45
CA THR A 28 5.92 2.96 0.77
C THR A 28 5.60 2.61 -0.67
N HIS A 29 6.54 1.96 -1.37
CA HIS A 29 6.31 1.43 -2.72
C HIS A 29 5.13 0.46 -2.74
N TYR A 30 5.12 -0.52 -1.84
CA TYR A 30 4.03 -1.50 -1.75
C TYR A 30 2.67 -0.82 -1.50
N LEU A 31 2.59 0.10 -0.54
CA LEU A 31 1.36 0.85 -0.22
C LEU A 31 0.87 1.73 -1.37
N LEU A 32 1.78 2.33 -2.14
CA LEU A 32 1.42 3.15 -3.30
C LEU A 32 0.79 2.28 -4.40
N TRP A 33 1.44 1.16 -4.75
CA TRP A 33 0.90 0.22 -5.74
C TRP A 33 -0.42 -0.41 -5.27
N PHE A 34 -0.55 -0.67 -3.97
CA PHE A 34 -1.81 -1.10 -3.37
C PHE A 34 -2.94 -0.07 -3.56
N ARG A 35 -2.67 1.21 -3.31
CA ARG A 35 -3.67 2.29 -3.45
C ARG A 35 -4.07 2.51 -4.92
N ILE A 36 -3.09 2.52 -5.82
CA ILE A 36 -3.34 2.66 -7.26
C ILE A 36 -4.15 1.45 -7.77
N GLY A 37 -3.72 0.23 -7.45
CA GLY A 37 -4.42 -1.00 -7.82
C GLY A 37 -5.84 -1.05 -7.26
N SER A 38 -6.04 -0.62 -6.01
CA SER A 38 -7.36 -0.57 -5.37
C SER A 38 -8.29 0.48 -5.98
N TYR A 39 -7.76 1.64 -6.39
CA TYR A 39 -8.55 2.69 -7.07
C TYR A 39 -8.97 2.29 -8.50
N MET A 40 -8.12 1.52 -9.19
CA MET A 40 -8.36 1.08 -10.56
C MET A 40 -9.24 -0.17 -10.65
N LYS A 41 -9.35 -0.93 -9.55
CA LYS A 41 -10.20 -2.12 -9.46
C LYS A 41 -11.66 -1.74 -9.76
N GLY A 42 -12.23 -2.33 -10.82
CA GLY A 42 -13.62 -2.13 -11.23
C GLY A 42 -13.87 -0.96 -12.18
N LYS A 43 -12.84 -0.20 -12.60
CA LYS A 43 -12.99 0.89 -13.58
C LYS A 43 -12.70 0.41 -15.01
N LYS A 44 -13.73 0.44 -15.88
CA LYS A 44 -13.65 -0.01 -17.29
C LYS A 44 -12.51 0.64 -18.09
N GLN A 45 -12.27 1.94 -17.88
CA GLN A 45 -11.21 2.71 -18.55
C GLN A 45 -9.78 2.22 -18.25
N TRP A 46 -9.58 1.52 -17.13
CA TRP A 46 -8.25 1.07 -16.67
C TRP A 46 -8.05 -0.44 -16.78
N MET A 47 -8.99 -1.16 -17.40
CA MET A 47 -9.01 -2.62 -17.48
C MET A 47 -7.78 -3.20 -18.20
N LEU A 48 -7.25 -2.49 -19.19
CA LEU A 48 -6.06 -2.90 -19.94
C LEU A 48 -4.75 -2.69 -19.16
N LEU A 49 -4.67 -1.66 -18.31
CA LEU A 49 -3.49 -1.39 -17.48
C LEU A 49 -3.51 -2.19 -16.18
N TYR A 50 -4.70 -2.59 -15.72
CA TYR A 50 -4.89 -3.35 -14.50
C TYR A 50 -4.01 -4.61 -14.38
N PRO A 51 -3.86 -5.50 -15.40
CA PRO A 51 -3.02 -6.69 -15.28
C PRO A 51 -1.54 -6.36 -15.06
N ILE A 52 -1.02 -5.29 -15.68
CA ILE A 52 0.37 -4.86 -15.50
C ILE A 52 0.59 -4.39 -14.07
N ILE A 53 -0.30 -3.52 -13.58
CA ILE A 53 -0.26 -2.99 -12.21
C ILE A 53 -0.42 -4.12 -11.19
N TYR A 54 -1.30 -5.08 -11.47
CA TYR A 54 -1.50 -6.27 -10.66
C TYR A 54 -0.23 -7.13 -10.58
N MET A 55 0.50 -7.29 -11.69
CA MET A 55 1.77 -8.02 -11.72
C MET A 55 2.83 -7.35 -10.85
N PHE A 56 3.01 -6.02 -10.96
CA PHE A 56 3.94 -5.28 -10.09
C PHE A 56 3.53 -5.38 -8.62
N TYR A 57 2.24 -5.25 -8.33
CA TYR A 57 1.71 -5.40 -6.99
C TYR A 57 2.00 -6.80 -6.41
N ARG A 58 1.75 -7.87 -7.18
CA ARG A 58 2.06 -9.24 -6.77
C ARG A 58 3.55 -9.45 -6.54
N HIS A 59 4.40 -8.91 -7.41
CA HIS A 59 5.84 -8.99 -7.24
C HIS A 59 6.31 -8.33 -5.94
N LEU A 60 5.77 -7.16 -5.61
CA LEU A 60 6.06 -6.48 -4.35
C LEU A 60 5.51 -7.24 -3.15
N GLN A 61 4.31 -7.81 -3.24
CA GLN A 61 3.71 -8.68 -2.21
C GLN A 61 4.61 -9.89 -1.89
N TYR A 62 5.24 -10.50 -2.90
CA TYR A 62 6.22 -11.56 -2.68
C TYR A 62 7.50 -11.05 -2.02
N LYS A 63 8.02 -9.89 -2.44
CA LYS A 63 9.24 -9.30 -1.86
C LYS A 63 9.08 -8.83 -0.42
N THR A 64 7.95 -8.19 -0.10
CA THR A 64 7.68 -7.66 1.26
C THR A 64 7.09 -8.72 2.18
N GLY A 65 6.53 -9.79 1.63
CA GLY A 65 5.82 -10.82 2.38
C GLY A 65 4.50 -10.33 3.00
N ILE A 66 3.99 -9.18 2.55
CA ILE A 66 2.74 -8.56 3.02
C ILE A 66 1.63 -8.90 2.02
N GLN A 67 0.61 -9.62 2.48
CA GLN A 67 -0.49 -10.08 1.66
C GLN A 67 -1.81 -9.37 1.98
N ILE A 68 -2.17 -8.39 1.15
CA ILE A 68 -3.43 -7.65 1.26
C ILE A 68 -4.22 -7.85 -0.05
N SER A 69 -5.53 -8.06 0.05
CA SER A 69 -6.37 -8.10 -1.16
C SER A 69 -6.58 -6.69 -1.71
N LEU A 70 -6.42 -6.47 -3.02
CA LEU A 70 -6.72 -5.18 -3.64
C LEU A 70 -8.19 -4.81 -3.41
N GLY A 71 -8.46 -3.57 -3.01
CA GLY A 71 -9.80 -3.09 -2.65
C GLY A 71 -10.18 -3.33 -1.19
N THR A 72 -9.28 -3.86 -0.36
CA THR A 72 -9.47 -3.89 1.10
C THR A 72 -9.58 -2.45 1.63
N LYS A 73 -10.57 -2.19 2.49
CA LYS A 73 -10.75 -0.88 3.12
C LYS A 73 -9.66 -0.66 4.17
N ILE A 74 -8.60 0.04 3.78
CA ILE A 74 -7.50 0.43 4.67
C ILE A 74 -7.51 1.96 4.74
N ASP A 75 -7.68 2.48 5.96
CA ASP A 75 -7.65 3.91 6.23
C ASP A 75 -6.24 4.49 5.98
N ALA A 76 -6.18 5.80 5.81
CA ALA A 76 -4.92 6.50 5.62
C ALA A 76 -4.12 6.63 6.94
N GLY A 77 -2.79 6.72 6.84
CA GLY A 77 -1.89 6.76 7.98
C GLY A 77 -1.37 5.39 8.45
N VAL A 78 -1.60 4.32 7.70
CA VAL A 78 -1.14 2.97 8.08
C VAL A 78 0.36 2.83 7.80
N ARG A 79 1.12 2.47 8.84
CA ARG A 79 2.54 2.12 8.77
C ARG A 79 2.74 0.65 9.13
N PHE A 80 3.41 -0.09 8.25
CA PHE A 80 3.93 -1.42 8.58
C PHE A 80 5.37 -1.27 9.09
N VAL A 81 5.66 -1.83 10.27
CA VAL A 81 6.98 -1.72 10.92
C VAL A 81 7.85 -2.95 10.65
N HIS A 82 7.25 -4.06 10.20
CA HIS A 82 7.92 -5.32 9.93
C HIS A 82 7.55 -5.90 8.57
N PHE A 83 8.49 -6.64 7.97
CA PHE A 83 8.31 -7.40 6.74
C PHE A 83 7.99 -8.86 7.04
N GLY A 84 7.27 -9.51 6.13
CA GLY A 84 6.91 -10.93 6.24
C GLY A 84 5.78 -11.19 7.25
N GLN A 85 4.86 -12.09 6.90
CA GLN A 85 3.81 -12.62 7.79
C GLN A 85 2.57 -11.74 8.00
N ILE A 86 2.41 -10.62 7.29
CA ILE A 86 1.19 -9.80 7.40
C ILE A 86 0.18 -10.27 6.35
N VAL A 87 -0.98 -10.80 6.78
CA VAL A 87 -2.08 -11.19 5.90
C VAL A 87 -3.35 -10.45 6.31
N ILE A 88 -3.92 -9.65 5.42
CA ILE A 88 -5.19 -8.92 5.64
C ILE A 88 -6.20 -9.39 4.59
N ASN A 89 -7.29 -9.97 5.06
CA ASN A 89 -8.34 -10.49 4.21
C ASN A 89 -9.34 -9.37 3.81
N GLY A 90 -9.80 -9.36 2.55
CA GLY A 90 -10.69 -8.32 2.05
C GLY A 90 -12.08 -8.27 2.72
N GLY A 91 -12.45 -9.33 3.43
CA GLY A 91 -13.69 -9.40 4.21
C GLY A 91 -13.60 -8.87 5.65
N THR A 92 -12.42 -8.42 6.11
CA THR A 92 -12.32 -7.87 7.48
C THR A 92 -12.89 -6.45 7.53
N GLU A 93 -14.08 -6.31 8.09
CA GLU A 93 -14.61 -5.03 8.57
C GLU A 93 -13.79 -4.58 9.78
N LYS A 94 -12.94 -3.57 9.58
CA LYS A 94 -12.14 -2.87 10.61
C LYS A 94 -11.26 -3.81 11.45
N VAL A 95 -9.94 -3.74 11.22
CA VAL A 95 -8.94 -4.36 12.10
C VAL A 95 -9.03 -3.69 13.49
N ARG A 96 -9.78 -4.31 14.41
CA ARG A 96 -9.84 -3.90 15.82
C ARG A 96 -8.54 -4.35 16.47
N VAL A 97 -7.64 -3.40 16.73
CA VAL A 97 -6.44 -3.63 17.53
C VAL A 97 -6.89 -3.97 18.95
N TRP A 98 -6.77 -5.23 19.35
CA TRP A 98 -6.91 -5.62 20.75
C TRP A 98 -5.70 -5.06 21.51
N ARG A 99 -5.91 -3.97 22.27
CA ARG A 99 -5.00 -3.63 23.36
C ARG A 99 -5.19 -4.69 24.44
N ARG A 100 -4.09 -5.31 24.87
CA ARG A 100 -4.02 -5.93 26.20
C ARG A 100 -3.87 -4.85 27.26
#